data_AF-A0A2M8FPE8-F1
#
_entry.id   AF-A0A2M8FPE8-F1
#
_cell.length_a   1.000
_cell.length_b   1.000
_cell.length_c   1.000
_cell.angle_alpha   90.00
_cell.angle_beta   90.00
_cell.angle_gamma   90.00
#
_symmetry.space_group_name_H-M   'P 1'
#
loop_
_entity.id
_entity.type
_entity.pdbx_description
1 polymer ?
#
loop_
_entity_poly.entity_id
_entity_poly.type
_entity_poly.pdbx_seq_one_letter_code
_entity_poly.pdbx_strand_id
1 'polypeptide(L)'
;MLKVFIFIIFTLFSLKIVSQSDTITIKPRNLSFNDFMANYSINDTSAAVIELFFEKKGNNAYTEMAFLPITTALFLFSPTIGLGLSIISVPFFIHGSYILLKYNKKKLQRILVDYKSHNYLPKNIRKKANKIIYYYSLPDNF
;
A
#
# COMPACT_ATOMS: atom_id res chain seq x y z
N MET A 1 17.46 39.18 -8.24
CA MET A 1 18.52 38.20 -8.57
C MET A 1 18.35 36.89 -7.78
N LEU A 2 18.40 36.88 -6.44
CA LEU A 2 18.28 35.66 -5.61
C LEU A 2 17.02 34.82 -5.86
N LYS A 3 15.85 35.47 -6.02
CA LYS A 3 14.55 34.79 -6.25
C LYS A 3 14.51 33.99 -7.57
N VAL A 4 15.23 34.47 -8.59
CA VAL A 4 15.30 33.80 -9.91
C VAL A 4 16.21 32.57 -9.83
N PHE A 5 17.30 32.66 -9.07
CA PHE A 5 18.19 31.53 -8.82
C PHE A 5 17.49 30.36 -8.09
N ILE A 6 16.68 30.67 -7.08
CA ILE A 6 15.91 29.65 -6.34
C ILE A 6 14.90 28.96 -7.26
N PHE A 7 14.25 29.72 -8.15
CA PHE A 7 13.30 29.17 -9.11
C PHE A 7 13.97 28.22 -10.12
N ILE A 8 15.17 28.58 -10.61
CA ILE A 8 15.96 27.75 -11.54
C ILE A 8 16.46 26.46 -10.88
N ILE A 9 16.87 26.53 -9.60
CA ILE A 9 17.29 25.34 -8.85
C ILE A 9 16.11 24.37 -8.66
N PHE A 10 14.91 24.91 -8.41
CA PHE A 10 13.70 24.10 -8.22
C PHE A 10 13.22 23.43 -9.52
N THR A 11 13.33 24.10 -10.66
CA THR A 11 12.98 23.53 -11.97
C THR A 11 13.98 22.46 -12.41
N LEU A 12 15.28 22.67 -12.18
CA LEU A 12 16.31 21.67 -12.47
C LEU A 12 16.21 20.42 -11.58
N PHE A 13 15.79 20.57 -10.32
CA PHE A 13 15.56 19.43 -9.43
C PHE A 13 14.37 18.57 -9.89
N SER A 14 13.32 19.20 -10.43
CA SER A 14 12.12 18.52 -10.92
C SER A 14 12.39 17.63 -12.15
N LEU A 15 13.33 18.02 -13.02
CA LEU A 15 13.68 17.28 -14.24
C LEU A 15 14.40 15.95 -13.96
N LYS A 16 15.11 15.81 -12.84
CA LYS A 16 15.81 14.56 -12.49
C LYS A 16 14.88 13.41 -12.11
N ILE A 17 13.61 13.67 -11.80
CA ILE A 17 12.66 12.65 -11.36
C ILE A 17 12.06 11.87 -12.56
N VAL A 18 12.17 12.39 -13.78
CA VAL A 18 11.48 11.87 -14.99
C VAL A 18 12.35 10.93 -15.84
N SER A 19 13.64 10.75 -15.55
CA SER A 19 14.46 9.78 -16.28
C SER A 19 14.36 8.40 -15.63
N GLN A 20 13.33 7.63 -16.00
CA GLN A 20 13.33 6.20 -15.71
C GLN A 20 13.21 5.39 -16.99
N SER A 21 14.29 4.68 -17.30
CA SER A 21 14.45 3.78 -18.43
C SER A 21 13.29 2.79 -18.57
N ASP A 22 12.82 2.67 -19.81
CA ASP A 22 11.86 1.69 -20.27
C ASP A 22 12.52 0.30 -20.33
N THR A 23 12.36 -0.46 -19.25
CA THR A 23 12.37 -1.91 -19.35
C THR A 23 10.91 -2.35 -19.55
N ILE A 24 10.63 -3.12 -20.61
CA ILE A 24 9.30 -3.66 -20.99
C ILE A 24 8.67 -4.52 -19.87
N THR A 25 9.38 -4.79 -18.78
CA THR A 25 8.82 -5.32 -17.55
C THR A 25 7.95 -4.26 -16.86
N ILE A 26 6.62 -4.44 -16.95
CA ILE A 26 5.66 -3.60 -16.24
C ILE A 26 6.06 -3.54 -14.76
N LYS A 27 6.36 -2.33 -14.28
CA LYS A 27 6.79 -2.14 -12.89
C LYS A 27 5.70 -2.69 -11.96
N PRO A 28 6.04 -3.48 -10.92
CA PRO A 28 5.07 -4.07 -10.01
C PRO A 28 4.17 -3.04 -9.30
N ARG A 29 4.56 -1.75 -9.26
CA ARG A 29 3.71 -0.66 -8.76
C ARG A 29 2.41 -0.52 -9.57
N ASN A 30 2.47 -0.77 -10.87
CA ASN A 30 1.40 -0.51 -11.82
C ASN A 30 0.48 -1.72 -12.01
N LEU A 31 0.92 -2.92 -11.62
CA LEU A 31 0.12 -4.14 -11.69
C LEU A 31 -1.12 -4.05 -10.79
N SER A 32 -2.29 -4.32 -11.35
CA SER A 32 -3.57 -4.41 -10.65
C SER A 32 -3.69 -5.73 -9.86
N PHE A 33 -4.75 -5.85 -9.06
CA PHE A 33 -5.05 -7.10 -8.37
C PHE A 33 -5.20 -8.26 -9.36
N ASN A 34 -5.95 -8.04 -10.44
CA ASN A 34 -6.18 -9.03 -11.49
C ASN A 34 -4.87 -9.44 -12.18
N ASP A 35 -3.96 -8.48 -12.42
CA ASP A 35 -2.65 -8.80 -13.01
C ASP A 35 -1.82 -9.67 -12.07
N PHE A 36 -1.87 -9.41 -10.75
CA PHE A 36 -1.18 -10.26 -9.77
C PHE A 36 -1.79 -11.65 -9.70
N MET A 37 -3.12 -11.75 -9.69
CA MET A 37 -3.82 -13.03 -9.69
C MET A 37 -3.47 -13.85 -10.94
N ALA A 38 -3.55 -13.26 -12.12
CA ALA A 38 -3.28 -13.96 -13.38
C ALA A 38 -1.81 -14.43 -13.50
N ASN A 39 -0.84 -13.63 -13.05
CA ASN A 39 0.58 -13.91 -13.29
C ASN A 39 1.30 -14.61 -12.13
N TYR A 40 0.78 -14.51 -10.90
CA TYR A 40 1.47 -14.95 -9.69
C TYR A 40 0.66 -15.85 -8.75
N SER A 41 -0.64 -16.06 -9.00
CA SER A 41 -1.46 -17.00 -8.21
C SER A 41 -1.30 -18.43 -8.73
N ILE A 42 -0.42 -19.20 -8.13
CA ILE A 42 -0.15 -20.61 -8.49
C ILE A 42 -1.09 -21.56 -7.73
N ASN A 43 -1.55 -21.15 -6.55
CA ASN A 43 -2.44 -21.90 -5.66
C ASN A 43 -3.20 -20.95 -4.70
N ASP A 44 -4.12 -21.50 -3.92
CA ASP A 44 -4.94 -20.76 -2.94
C ASP A 44 -4.11 -20.00 -1.91
N THR A 45 -2.91 -20.52 -1.57
CA THR A 45 -2.01 -19.81 -0.65
C THR A 45 -1.44 -18.55 -1.27
N SER A 46 -0.97 -18.60 -2.51
CA SER A 46 -0.51 -17.41 -3.23
C SER A 46 -1.64 -16.42 -3.50
N ALA A 47 -2.85 -16.90 -3.80
CA ALA A 47 -4.06 -16.07 -3.92
C ALA A 47 -4.35 -15.32 -2.62
N ALA A 48 -4.38 -16.03 -1.49
CA ALA A 48 -4.61 -15.43 -0.17
C ALA A 48 -3.51 -14.42 0.22
N VAL A 49 -2.27 -14.61 -0.23
CA VAL A 49 -1.20 -13.64 -0.02
C VAL A 49 -1.40 -12.37 -0.86
N ILE A 50 -1.83 -12.51 -2.12
CA ILE A 50 -2.17 -11.37 -2.98
C ILE A 50 -3.32 -10.58 -2.34
N GLU A 51 -4.39 -11.26 -1.97
CA GLU A 51 -5.55 -10.67 -1.30
C GLU A 51 -5.14 -9.94 -0.02
N LEU A 52 -4.38 -10.57 0.87
CA LEU A 52 -3.87 -9.95 2.10
C LEU A 52 -3.15 -8.62 1.84
N PHE A 53 -2.30 -8.56 0.81
CA PHE A 53 -1.54 -7.35 0.49
C PHE A 53 -2.45 -6.25 -0.07
N PHE A 54 -3.39 -6.61 -0.95
CA PHE A 54 -4.31 -5.65 -1.55
C PHE A 54 -5.37 -5.16 -0.56
N GLU A 55 -5.90 -6.02 0.32
CA GLU A 55 -6.85 -5.65 1.37
C GLU A 55 -6.19 -4.69 2.39
N LYS A 56 -4.99 -5.04 2.88
CA LYS A 56 -4.26 -4.17 3.83
C LYS A 56 -3.94 -2.81 3.23
N LYS A 57 -3.65 -2.75 1.94
CA LYS A 57 -3.35 -1.51 1.24
C LYS A 57 -4.61 -0.71 0.91
N GLY A 58 -5.59 -1.35 0.29
CA GLY A 58 -6.82 -0.78 -0.26
C GLY A 58 -7.78 -0.30 0.83
N ASN A 59 -8.19 -1.21 1.70
CA ASN A 59 -9.22 -0.93 2.69
C ASN A 59 -8.68 -0.31 3.97
N ASN A 60 -7.50 -0.73 4.44
CA ASN A 60 -7.01 -0.25 5.74
C ASN A 60 -6.19 1.02 5.57
N ALA A 61 -5.11 0.98 4.80
CA ALA A 61 -4.17 2.10 4.76
C ALA A 61 -4.76 3.40 4.19
N TYR A 62 -5.45 3.33 3.05
CA TYR A 62 -6.02 4.54 2.42
C TYR A 62 -7.13 5.16 3.27
N THR A 63 -7.98 4.33 3.90
CA THR A 63 -9.05 4.80 4.78
C THR A 63 -8.49 5.47 6.03
N GLU A 64 -7.47 4.88 6.67
CA GLU A 64 -6.82 5.47 7.84
C GLU A 64 -6.12 6.80 7.48
N MET A 65 -5.50 6.88 6.30
CA MET A 65 -4.84 8.10 5.83
C MET A 65 -5.82 9.20 5.40
N ALA A 66 -7.03 8.85 4.95
CA ALA A 66 -8.05 9.83 4.58
C ALA A 66 -8.55 10.65 5.78
N PHE A 67 -8.35 10.16 7.01
CA PHE A 67 -8.81 10.85 8.21
C PHE A 67 -8.14 12.21 8.40
N LEU A 68 -6.82 12.33 8.14
CA LEU A 68 -6.07 13.57 8.34
C LEU A 68 -6.58 14.74 7.47
N PRO A 69 -6.73 14.62 6.13
CA PRO A 69 -7.27 15.72 5.32
C PRO A 69 -8.72 16.07 5.68
N ILE A 70 -9.54 15.09 6.09
CA ILE A 70 -10.90 15.35 6.60
C ILE A 70 -10.82 16.21 7.86
N THR A 71 -9.96 15.85 8.81
CA THR A 71 -9.75 16.62 10.03
C THR A 71 -9.22 18.03 9.75
N THR A 72 -8.31 18.17 8.81
CA THR A 72 -7.77 19.49 8.40
C THR A 72 -8.87 20.36 7.81
N ALA A 73 -9.76 19.81 6.98
CA ALA A 73 -10.92 20.53 6.48
C ALA A 73 -11.85 20.97 7.64
N LEU A 74 -12.14 20.08 8.59
CA LEU A 74 -12.96 20.40 9.76
C LEU A 74 -12.36 21.48 10.66
N PHE A 75 -11.03 21.50 10.81
CA PHE A 75 -10.33 22.53 11.57
C PHE A 75 -10.57 23.94 11.02
N LEU A 76 -10.71 24.09 9.70
CA LEU A 76 -11.02 25.38 9.07
C LEU A 76 -12.43 25.89 9.41
N PHE A 77 -13.39 24.99 9.63
CA PHE A 77 -14.77 25.35 10.00
C PHE A 77 -14.98 25.44 11.51
N SER A 78 -14.33 24.57 12.28
CA SER A 78 -14.43 24.51 13.73
C SER A 78 -13.07 24.13 14.35
N PRO A 79 -12.28 25.12 14.77
CA PRO A 79 -10.93 24.89 15.30
C PRO A 79 -10.90 23.99 16.54
N THR A 80 -11.88 24.10 17.42
CA THR A 80 -11.99 23.28 18.66
C THR A 80 -12.20 21.80 18.35
N ILE A 81 -13.10 21.48 17.41
CA ILE A 81 -13.36 20.10 16.96
C ILE A 81 -12.15 19.56 16.20
N GLY A 82 -11.56 20.39 15.32
CA GLY A 82 -10.39 20.02 14.53
C GLY A 82 -9.16 19.66 15.38
N LEU A 83 -8.90 20.41 16.46
CA LEU A 83 -7.80 20.10 17.39
C LEU A 83 -8.03 18.75 18.09
N GLY A 84 -9.24 18.49 18.58
CA GLY A 84 -9.56 17.21 19.22
C GLY A 84 -9.38 16.02 18.29
N LEU A 85 -9.89 16.12 17.06
CA LEU A 85 -9.76 15.07 16.05
C LEU A 85 -8.31 14.89 15.55
N SER A 86 -7.49 15.94 15.58
CA SER A 86 -6.11 15.87 15.08
C SER A 86 -5.22 14.92 15.89
N ILE A 87 -5.50 14.80 17.20
CA ILE A 87 -4.83 13.85 18.10
C ILE A 87 -5.06 12.40 17.65
N ILE A 88 -6.21 12.11 17.04
CA ILE A 88 -6.56 10.78 16.54
C ILE A 88 -6.08 10.62 15.09
N SER A 89 -6.27 11.62 14.23
CA SER A 89 -5.97 11.48 12.81
C SER A 89 -4.49 11.34 12.49
N VAL A 90 -3.60 11.94 13.28
CA VAL A 90 -2.16 11.87 13.03
C VAL A 90 -1.61 10.44 13.25
N PRO A 91 -1.86 9.75 14.39
CA PRO A 91 -1.46 8.36 14.56
C PRO A 91 -2.01 7.43 13.47
N PHE A 92 -3.29 7.59 13.10
CA PHE A 92 -3.92 6.81 12.02
C PHE A 92 -3.23 7.03 10.67
N PHE A 93 -2.90 8.28 10.33
CA PHE A 93 -2.17 8.60 9.11
C PHE A 93 -0.77 7.97 9.09
N ILE A 94 -0.04 8.03 10.21
CA ILE A 94 1.29 7.43 10.33
C ILE A 94 1.19 5.91 10.18
N HIS A 95 0.20 5.29 10.85
CA HIS A 95 -0.03 3.86 10.77
C HIS A 95 -0.41 3.41 9.35
N GLY A 96 -1.34 4.09 8.69
CA GLY A 96 -1.70 3.82 7.29
C GLY A 96 -0.50 3.98 6.35
N SER A 97 0.29 5.04 6.53
CA SER A 97 1.54 5.25 5.78
C SER A 97 2.53 4.09 5.97
N TYR A 98 2.69 3.60 7.20
CA TYR A 98 3.52 2.44 7.50
C TYR A 98 2.99 1.16 6.82
N ILE A 99 1.67 0.95 6.79
CA ILE A 99 1.05 -0.18 6.09
C ILE A 99 1.35 -0.13 4.60
N LEU A 100 1.24 1.04 3.94
CA LEU A 100 1.56 1.18 2.51
C LEU A 100 3.00 0.75 2.19
N LEU A 101 3.95 1.08 3.06
CA LEU A 101 5.35 0.68 2.90
C LEU A 101 5.53 -0.82 3.15
N LYS A 102 4.92 -1.34 4.22
CA LYS A 102 5.05 -2.74 4.65
C LYS A 102 4.45 -3.74 3.66
N TYR A 103 3.34 -3.39 3.02
CA TYR A 103 2.58 -4.20 2.05
C TYR A 103 2.68 -3.64 0.64
N ASN A 104 3.84 -3.11 0.26
CA ASN A 104 4.05 -2.59 -1.08
C ASN A 104 4.03 -3.72 -2.14
N LYS A 105 3.62 -3.37 -3.38
CA LYS A 105 3.51 -4.33 -4.49
C LYS A 105 4.86 -4.93 -4.91
N LYS A 106 5.96 -4.19 -4.72
CA LYS A 106 7.34 -4.69 -4.98
C LYS A 106 7.69 -5.88 -4.08
N LYS A 107 7.36 -5.79 -2.79
CA LYS A 107 7.58 -6.86 -1.82
C LYS A 107 6.63 -8.03 -2.05
N LEU A 108 5.38 -7.76 -2.42
CA LEU A 108 4.44 -8.80 -2.84
C LEU A 108 5.04 -9.65 -3.97
N GLN A 109 5.47 -8.99 -5.06
CA GLN A 109 6.08 -9.68 -6.19
C GLN A 109 7.27 -10.54 -5.76
N ARG A 110 8.19 -9.99 -4.95
CA ARG A 110 9.34 -10.75 -4.44
C ARG A 110 8.90 -12.00 -3.68
N ILE A 111 7.97 -11.86 -2.74
CA ILE A 111 7.48 -12.99 -1.93
C ILE A 111 6.84 -14.06 -2.81
N LEU A 112 6.07 -13.67 -3.83
CA LEU A 112 5.41 -14.62 -4.72
C LEU A 112 6.42 -15.34 -5.65
N VAL A 113 7.43 -14.62 -6.14
CA VAL A 113 8.53 -15.21 -6.94
C VAL A 113 9.36 -16.16 -6.08
N ASP A 114 9.70 -15.78 -4.86
CA ASP A 114 10.43 -16.64 -3.90
C ASP A 114 9.62 -17.88 -3.55
N TYR A 115 8.30 -17.72 -3.36
CA TYR A 115 7.39 -18.84 -3.10
C TYR A 115 7.30 -19.79 -4.29
N LYS A 116 7.18 -19.27 -5.52
CA LYS A 116 7.19 -20.08 -6.75
C LYS A 116 8.45 -20.91 -6.89
N SER A 117 9.60 -20.35 -6.56
CA SER A 117 10.92 -20.95 -6.81
C SER A 117 11.37 -21.88 -5.67
N HIS A 118 11.17 -21.48 -4.42
CA HIS A 118 11.71 -22.16 -3.24
C HIS A 118 10.64 -22.74 -2.31
N ASN A 119 9.35 -22.58 -2.64
CA ASN A 119 8.20 -22.96 -1.80
C ASN A 119 8.25 -22.35 -0.38
N TYR A 120 8.97 -21.24 -0.25
CA TYR A 120 9.19 -20.56 1.02
C TYR A 120 8.27 -19.34 1.14
N LEU A 121 7.57 -19.25 2.28
CA LEU A 121 6.75 -18.10 2.61
C LEU A 121 7.12 -17.62 4.03
N PRO A 122 7.38 -16.31 4.24
CA PRO A 122 7.72 -15.81 5.57
C PRO A 122 6.64 -16.19 6.60
N LYS A 123 7.06 -16.66 7.78
CA LYS A 123 6.16 -17.17 8.84
C LYS A 123 4.99 -16.23 9.16
N ASN A 124 5.25 -14.92 9.23
CA ASN A 124 4.22 -13.91 9.51
C ASN A 124 3.19 -13.74 8.38
N ILE A 125 3.60 -13.96 7.13
CA ILE A 125 2.72 -13.91 5.97
C ILE A 125 1.93 -15.21 5.87
N ARG A 126 2.60 -16.36 6.05
CA ARG A 126 1.96 -17.69 6.09
C ARG A 126 0.86 -17.76 7.13
N LYS A 127 1.11 -17.30 8.36
CA LYS A 127 0.09 -17.28 9.43
C LYS A 127 -1.15 -16.48 9.02
N LYS A 128 -0.97 -15.37 8.31
CA LYS A 128 -2.07 -14.50 7.87
C LYS A 128 -2.82 -15.08 6.69
N ALA A 129 -2.10 -15.61 5.69
CA ALA A 129 -2.70 -16.28 4.55
C ALA A 129 -3.52 -17.50 4.99
N ASN A 130 -3.00 -18.33 5.89
CA ASN A 130 -3.74 -19.48 6.44
C ASN A 130 -5.01 -19.05 7.17
N LYS A 131 -5.02 -17.89 7.83
CA LYS A 131 -6.22 -17.36 8.47
C LYS A 131 -7.31 -17.01 7.44
N ILE A 132 -6.92 -16.43 6.30
CA ILE A 132 -7.83 -16.10 5.20
C ILE A 132 -8.40 -17.38 4.59
N ILE A 133 -7.53 -18.35 4.28
CA ILE A 133 -7.93 -19.67 3.74
C ILE A 133 -8.90 -20.36 4.70
N TYR A 134 -8.57 -20.36 6.00
CA TYR A 134 -9.44 -20.95 7.02
C TYR A 134 -10.83 -20.29 7.04
N TYR A 135 -10.89 -18.97 6.97
CA TYR A 135 -12.15 -18.23 6.93
C TYR A 135 -13.02 -18.66 5.74
N TYR A 136 -12.43 -18.80 4.56
CA TYR A 136 -13.14 -19.28 3.36
C TYR A 136 -13.46 -20.78 3.38
N SER A 137 -12.86 -21.57 4.28
CA SER A 137 -13.15 -23.00 4.43
C SER A 137 -14.30 -23.30 5.40
N LEU A 138 -14.78 -22.28 6.13
CA LEU A 138 -15.91 -22.45 7.03
C LEU A 138 -17.19 -22.64 6.20
N PRO A 139 -18.02 -23.64 6.51
CA PRO A 139 -19.31 -23.77 5.85
C PRO A 139 -20.18 -22.56 6.17
N ASP A 140 -20.80 -22.00 5.14
CA ASP A 140 -21.79 -20.92 5.25
C ASP A 140 -23.03 -21.45 5.98
N ASN A 141 -23.01 -21.39 7.30
CA ASN A 141 -24.19 -21.65 8.13
C ASN A 141 -25.07 -20.40 8.12
N PHE A 142 -25.91 -20.26 7.10
CA PHE A 142 -27.05 -19.34 7.06
C PHE A 142 -28.34 -20.09 7.40
#